data_AF-A0A2V2SEW4-F1
#
_entry.id   AF-A0A2V2SEW4-F1
#
_cell.length_a   1.000
_cell.length_b   1.000
_cell.length_c   1.000
_cell.angle_alpha   90.00
_cell.angle_beta   90.00
_cell.angle_gamma   90.00
#
_symmetry.space_group_name_H-M   'P 1'
#
loop_
_entity.id
_entity.type
_entity.pdbx_description
1 polymer ?
#
loop_
_entity_poly.entity_id
_entity_poly.type
_entity_poly.pdbx_seq_one_letter_code
_entity_poly.pdbx_strand_id
1 'polypeptide(L)' 'MKTLSTREFFKSPLVVKQLHPGQSFAVTDNGKPSFTVTKAGKRPHRTKEELLRRSRAIFKRKGVKFDVNKAIRRLKGA' A
#
# COMPACT_ATOMS: atom_id res chain seq x y z
N MET A 1 1.02 9.21 -14.90
CA MET A 1 0.70 9.26 -13.45
C MET A 1 0.40 10.72 -13.12
N LYS A 2 -0.80 11.06 -12.60
CA LYS A 2 -1.11 12.46 -12.26
C LYS A 2 -0.32 12.86 -11.00
N THR A 3 0.17 14.09 -10.97
CA THR A 3 0.89 14.69 -9.84
C THR A 3 0.14 15.91 -9.34
N LEU A 4 0.05 16.04 -8.03
CA LEU A 4 -0.57 17.18 -7.34
C LEU A 4 0.40 17.74 -6.32
N SER A 5 0.34 19.04 -6.06
CA SER A 5 1.03 19.61 -4.92
C SER A 5 0.31 19.25 -3.61
N THR A 6 1.04 19.25 -2.50
CA THR A 6 0.48 19.06 -1.16
C THR A 6 -0.63 20.07 -0.87
N ARG A 7 -0.44 21.32 -1.32
CA ARG A 7 -1.42 22.41 -1.13
C ARG A 7 -2.72 22.16 -1.90
N GLU A 8 -2.63 21.68 -3.15
CA GLU A 8 -3.81 21.32 -3.95
C GLU A 8 -4.54 20.11 -3.37
N PHE A 9 -3.80 19.12 -2.87
CA PHE A 9 -4.38 17.93 -2.24
C PHE A 9 -5.24 18.29 -1.02
N PHE A 10 -4.71 19.12 -0.11
CA PHE A 10 -5.46 19.50 1.09
C PHE A 10 -6.60 20.50 0.81
N LYS A 11 -6.51 21.28 -0.28
CA LYS A 11 -7.59 22.20 -0.69
C LYS A 11 -8.79 21.47 -1.30
N SER A 12 -8.56 20.35 -1.98
CA SER A 12 -9.62 19.59 -2.66
C SER A 12 -9.53 18.08 -2.37
N PRO A 13 -9.99 17.62 -1.19
CA PRO A 13 -10.04 16.20 -0.88
C PRO A 13 -10.96 15.40 -1.83
N LEU A 14 -11.86 16.08 -2.55
CA LEU A 14 -12.75 15.47 -3.55
C LEU A 14 -12.00 14.84 -4.74
N VAL A 15 -10.74 15.23 -4.99
CA VAL A 15 -9.92 14.65 -6.06
C VAL A 15 -9.71 13.15 -5.84
N VAL A 16 -9.70 12.68 -4.60
CA VAL A 16 -9.66 11.25 -4.26
C VAL A 16 -10.94 10.53 -4.68
N LYS A 17 -12.10 11.19 -4.58
CA LYS A 17 -13.38 10.60 -4.98
C LYS A 17 -13.48 10.41 -6.49
N GLN A 18 -12.84 11.30 -7.27
CA GLN A 18 -12.82 11.25 -8.74
C GLN A 18 -11.92 10.15 -9.32
N LEU A 19 -10.99 9.60 -8.53
CA LEU A 19 -10.19 8.47 -8.98
C LEU A 19 -11.08 7.26 -9.31
N HIS A 20 -10.70 6.49 -10.32
CA HIS A 20 -11.26 5.15 -10.51
C HIS A 20 -10.53 4.13 -9.62
N PRO A 21 -11.19 3.00 -9.26
CA PRO A 21 -10.54 1.83 -8.67
C PRO A 21 -9.18 1.50 -9.31
N GLY A 22 -8.11 1.47 -8.49
CA GLY A 22 -6.76 1.13 -8.97
C GLY A 22 -5.99 2.27 -9.61
N GLN A 23 -6.59 3.46 -9.75
CA GLN A 23 -5.85 4.65 -10.15
C GLN A 23 -5.17 5.32 -8.96
N SER A 24 -4.04 5.96 -9.26
CA SER A 24 -3.21 6.66 -8.29
C SER A 24 -2.79 8.03 -8.81
N PHE A 25 -2.57 8.95 -7.88
CA PHE A 25 -1.80 10.17 -8.11
C PHE A 25 -0.70 10.31 -7.05
N ALA A 26 0.39 10.96 -7.43
CA ALA A 26 1.46 11.30 -6.51
C ALA A 26 1.25 12.71 -5.97
N VAL A 27 1.42 12.87 -4.65
CA VAL A 27 1.46 14.15 -3.97
C VAL A 27 2.92 14.56 -3.82
N THR A 28 3.21 15.77 -4.27
CA THR A 28 4.55 16.35 -4.28
C THR A 28 4.59 17.60 -3.41
N ASP A 29 5.69 17.78 -2.71
CA ASP A 29 5.98 19.02 -1.99
C ASP A 29 7.17 19.70 -2.67
N ASN A 30 6.95 20.89 -3.22
CA ASN A 30 7.96 21.63 -4.01
C ASN A 30 8.69 20.76 -5.05
N GLY A 31 7.93 19.94 -5.79
CA GLY A 31 8.46 19.05 -6.83
C GLY A 31 9.11 17.75 -6.32
N LYS A 32 9.22 17.56 -5.00
CA LYS A 32 9.70 16.31 -4.40
C LYS A 32 8.53 15.38 -4.09
N PRO A 33 8.56 14.09 -4.49
CA PRO A 33 7.50 13.14 -4.17
C PRO A 33 7.43 12.93 -2.65
N SER A 34 6.25 13.15 -2.07
CA SER A 34 6.00 12.99 -0.64
C SER A 34 5.27 11.67 -0.36
N PHE A 35 4.10 11.47 -0.98
CA PHE A 35 3.32 10.23 -0.86
C PHE A 35 2.45 9.98 -2.09
N THR A 36 1.96 8.75 -2.24
CA THR A 36 1.04 8.37 -3.34
C THR A 36 -0.32 8.02 -2.78
N VAL A 37 -1.38 8.59 -3.35
CA VAL A 37 -2.76 8.26 -3.01
C VAL A 37 -3.30 7.35 -4.09
N THR A 38 -3.77 6.17 -3.69
CA THR A 38 -4.39 5.19 -4.59
C THR A 38 -5.80 4.93 -4.14
N LYS A 39 -6.78 5.03 -5.07
CA LYS A 39 -8.13 4.60 -4.73
C LYS A 39 -8.17 3.09 -4.73
N ALA A 40 -8.31 2.53 -3.53
CA ALA A 40 -8.49 1.10 -3.36
C ALA A 40 -9.64 0.64 -4.26
N GLY A 41 -9.37 -0.31 -5.15
CA GLY A 41 -10.42 -0.92 -5.94
C GLY A 41 -11.34 -1.78 -5.08
N LYS A 42 -12.41 -2.30 -5.69
CA LYS A 42 -13.26 -3.29 -5.04
C LYS A 42 -12.36 -4.45 -4.61
N ARG A 43 -12.25 -4.67 -3.30
CA ARG A 43 -11.44 -5.77 -2.77
C ARG A 43 -11.96 -7.05 -3.43
N PRO A 44 -11.11 -7.88 -4.06
CA PRO A 44 -11.58 -9.12 -4.66
C PRO A 44 -12.40 -9.88 -3.61
N HIS A 45 -13.61 -10.30 -3.96
CA HIS A 45 -14.49 -11.08 -3.08
C HIS A 45 -13.97 -12.52 -2.95
N ARG A 46 -12.70 -12.65 -2.59
CA ARG A 46 -12.04 -13.93 -2.38
C ARG A 46 -12.21 -14.31 -0.94
N THR A 47 -12.57 -15.56 -0.72
CA THR A 47 -12.66 -16.11 0.62
C THR A 47 -11.26 -16.19 1.24
N LYS A 48 -11.20 -16.22 2.58
CA LYS A 48 -9.94 -16.37 3.32
C LYS A 48 -9.14 -17.60 2.83
N GLU A 49 -9.84 -18.68 2.53
CA GLU A 49 -9.26 -19.94 2.04
C GLU A 49 -8.61 -19.77 0.67
N GLU A 50 -9.24 -19.03 -0.24
CA GLU A 50 -8.73 -18.79 -1.57
C GLU A 50 -7.45 -17.92 -1.55
N LEU A 51 -7.43 -16.93 -0.65
CA LEU A 51 -6.23 -16.13 -0.38
C LEU A 51 -5.10 -16.97 0.22
N LEU A 52 -5.41 -17.87 1.16
CA LEU A 52 -4.43 -18.79 1.75
C LEU A 52 -3.90 -19.80 0.73
N ARG A 53 -4.74 -20.30 -0.18
CA ARG A 53 -4.32 -21.20 -1.26
C ARG A 53 -3.34 -20.49 -2.19
N ARG A 54 -3.66 -19.25 -2.61
CA ARG A 54 -2.78 -18.44 -3.46
C ARG A 54 -1.47 -18.08 -2.76
N SER A 55 -1.52 -17.71 -1.48
CA SER A 55 -0.31 -17.37 -0.75
C SER A 55 0.62 -18.58 -0.64
N ARG A 56 0.11 -19.79 -0.39
CA ARG A 56 0.91 -21.02 -0.40
C ARG A 56 1.46 -21.38 -1.79
N ALA A 57 0.74 -21.03 -2.87
CA ALA A 57 1.24 -21.25 -4.24
C ALA A 57 2.39 -20.30 -4.59
N ILE A 58 2.34 -19.05 -4.13
CA ILE A 58 3.40 -18.04 -4.33
C ILE A 58 4.59 -18.32 -3.40
N PHE A 59 4.31 -18.54 -2.12
CA PHE A 59 5.29 -18.86 -1.10
C PHE A 59 5.36 -20.38 -0.93
N LYS A 60 6.18 -21.03 -1.75
CA LYS A 60 6.42 -22.50 -1.71
C LYS A 60 6.92 -23.02 -0.35
N ARG A 61 7.39 -22.14 0.54
CA ARG A 61 7.78 -22.48 1.91
C ARG A 61 6.58 -22.28 2.85
N LYS A 62 6.20 -23.33 3.59
CA LYS A 62 5.36 -23.21 4.80
C LYS A 62 5.92 -22.06 5.62
N GLY A 63 5.08 -21.07 5.90
CA GLY A 63 5.47 -19.81 6.54
C GLY A 63 6.40 -20.09 7.71
N VAL A 64 7.67 -19.70 7.56
CA VAL A 64 8.60 -19.67 8.69
C VAL A 64 7.95 -18.70 9.67
N LYS A 65 7.65 -19.15 10.89
CA LYS A 65 7.13 -18.25 11.92
C LYS A 65 8.16 -17.13 12.07
N PHE A 66 7.80 -15.94 11.59
CA PHE A 66 8.65 -14.78 11.68
C PHE A 66 8.57 -14.27 13.12
N ASP A 67 9.66 -14.46 13.86
CA ASP A 67 9.77 -13.95 15.21
C ASP A 67 10.07 -12.45 15.16
N VAL A 68 9.01 -11.67 15.31
CA VAL A 68 9.03 -10.20 15.32
C VAL A 68 9.98 -9.68 16.41
N ASN A 69 10.03 -10.33 17.57
CA ASN A 69 10.88 -9.90 18.69
C ASN A 69 12.36 -10.09 18.35
N LYS A 70 12.70 -11.20 17.69
CA LYS A 70 14.08 -11.44 17.22
C LYS A 70 14.52 -10.41 16.17
N ALA A 71 13.61 -10.02 15.27
CA ALA A 71 13.89 -9.00 14.27
C ALA A 71 14.12 -7.61 14.90
N ILE A 72 13.28 -7.21 15.86
CA ILE A 72 13.42 -5.93 16.57
C ILE A 72 14.74 -5.87 17.35
N ARG A 73 15.14 -6.96 18.02
CA ARG A 73 16.43 -7.02 18.73
C ARG A 73 17.62 -6.85 17.80
N ARG A 74 17.57 -7.42 16.59
CA ARG A 74 18.62 -7.22 15.57
C ARG A 74 18.70 -5.78 15.07
N LEU A 75 17.56 -5.10 14.91
CA LEU A 75 17.53 -3.71 14.45
C LEU A 75 17.95 -2.71 15.54
N LYS A 76 17.79 -3.05 16.81
CA LYS A 76 18.24 -2.23 17.94
C LYS A 76 19.71 -2.48 18.35
N GLY A 77 20.34 -3.51 17.81
CA GLY A 77 21.68 -3.97 18.20
C GLY A 77 22.71 -3.89 17.07
N ALA A 78 22.48 -3.05 16.06
CA ALA A 78 23.43 -2.70 15.02
C ALA A 78 23.72 -1.19 15.07
#